data_AF-A0A1G0BF79-F1
#
_entry.id   AF-A0A1G0BF79-F1
#
_cell.length_a   1.000
_cell.length_b   1.000
_cell.length_c   1.000
_cell.angle_alpha   90.00
_cell.angle_beta   90.00
_cell.angle_gamma   90.00
#
_symmetry.space_group_name_H-M   'P 1'
#
loop_
_entity.id
_entity.type
_entity.pdbx_description
1 polymer ?
#
loop_
_entity_poly.entity_id
_entity_poly.type
_entity_poly.pdbx_seq_one_letter_code
_entity_poly.pdbx_strand_id
1 'polypeptide(L)'
;MSVRALLRGARLALHLAWGMLLALPYPHLPPGRQHRMLQSWSRQLLSILGVGVRVDGLPSARDGNACLIVANHVSWLDIFALNAVRPSRFVAKSEVRGWPLIGWLCRRTGTIFIDRDLRRNAATVNRHVAAQLERGARVSLFPEGTSTDGRGVGHFHSALIQPAIDAGVVLVPVALRYRHEDGGHCDAAAYVGDMTLSGSIWRILRGRRFDAWLTFAPALATAGENRRTLARAAQQAIAHELTMVIPSSSAATPQTPRPTPTRRAVCLRAHCGVAACLWRMTPLRSPRLALHPAGKRRWAGNLLK
;
A
#
# COMPACT_ATOMS: atom_id res chain seq x y z
N MET A 1 -17.04 11.76 27.01
CA MET A 1 -16.46 11.24 25.75
C MET A 1 -17.14 11.95 24.57
N SER A 2 -16.43 12.31 23.49
CA SER A 2 -17.10 12.96 22.36
C SER A 2 -17.99 11.95 21.63
N VAL A 3 -19.24 12.32 21.33
CA VAL A 3 -20.19 11.48 20.58
C VAL A 3 -19.59 11.00 19.25
N ARG A 4 -18.77 11.86 18.61
CA ARG A 4 -18.03 11.53 17.40
C ARG A 4 -17.07 10.35 17.58
N ALA A 5 -16.32 10.29 18.67
CA ALA A 5 -15.39 9.19 18.93
C ALA A 5 -16.12 7.86 19.16
N LEU A 6 -17.26 7.91 19.87
CA LEU A 6 -18.13 6.74 20.08
C LEU A 6 -18.70 6.22 18.76
N LEU A 7 -19.25 7.09 17.92
CA LEU A 7 -19.79 6.70 16.60
C LEU A 7 -18.71 6.12 15.68
N ARG A 8 -17.50 6.70 15.68
CA ARG A 8 -16.35 6.14 14.94
C ARG A 8 -15.93 4.79 15.50
N GLY A 9 -15.92 4.62 16.82
CA GLY A 9 -15.64 3.35 17.49
C GLY A 9 -16.66 2.26 17.12
N ALA A 10 -17.96 2.58 17.12
CA ALA A 10 -19.00 1.65 16.71
C ALA A 10 -18.88 1.25 15.22
N ARG A 11 -18.61 2.21 14.33
CA ARG A 11 -18.33 1.95 12.91
C ARG A 11 -17.09 1.07 12.72
N LEU A 12 -16.04 1.31 13.50
CA LEU A 12 -14.82 0.50 13.48
C LEU A 12 -15.12 -0.95 13.90
N ALA A 13 -15.86 -1.14 15.00
CA ALA A 13 -16.25 -2.47 15.46
C ALA A 13 -17.06 -3.23 14.40
N LEU A 14 -18.05 -2.57 13.78
CA LEU A 14 -18.84 -3.14 12.70
C LEU A 14 -17.97 -3.50 11.48
N HIS A 15 -17.05 -2.62 11.10
CA HIS A 15 -16.14 -2.84 9.97
C HIS A 15 -15.17 -4.02 10.20
N LEU A 16 -14.69 -4.18 11.44
CA LEU A 16 -13.86 -5.32 11.83
C LEU A 16 -14.68 -6.62 11.78
N ALA A 17 -15.90 -6.62 12.31
CA ALA A 17 -16.80 -7.78 12.22
C ALA A 17 -17.10 -8.16 10.76
N TRP A 18 -17.37 -7.18 9.90
CA TRP A 18 -17.52 -7.38 8.47
C TRP A 18 -16.25 -7.95 7.82
N GLY A 19 -15.07 -7.47 8.22
CA GLY A 19 -13.78 -8.01 7.79
C GLY A 19 -13.60 -9.48 8.15
N MET A 20 -14.09 -9.93 9.32
CA MET A 20 -14.07 -11.35 9.69
C MET A 20 -14.91 -12.20 8.75
N LEU A 21 -16.11 -11.73 8.40
CA LEU A 21 -16.99 -12.42 7.47
C LEU A 21 -16.36 -12.51 6.08
N LEU A 22 -15.78 -11.41 5.59
CA LEU A 22 -15.07 -11.37 4.31
C LEU A 22 -13.82 -12.26 4.27
N ALA A 23 -13.18 -12.51 5.42
CA ALA A 23 -12.02 -13.38 5.49
C ALA A 23 -12.36 -14.86 5.22
N LEU A 24 -13.62 -15.29 5.41
CA LEU A 24 -14.04 -16.67 5.14
C LEU A 24 -13.88 -17.07 3.66
N PRO A 25 -14.48 -16.36 2.67
CA PRO A 25 -14.30 -16.68 1.25
C PRO A 25 -12.93 -16.24 0.70
N TYR A 26 -12.21 -15.34 1.39
CA TYR A 26 -11.01 -14.68 0.88
C TYR A 26 -9.99 -15.62 0.22
N PRO A 27 -9.56 -16.74 0.84
CA PRO A 27 -8.54 -17.62 0.27
C PRO A 27 -8.94 -18.27 -1.05
N HIS A 28 -10.25 -18.37 -1.32
CA HIS A 28 -10.80 -19.01 -2.52
C HIS A 28 -11.08 -18.00 -3.65
N LEU A 29 -10.90 -16.71 -3.40
CA LEU A 29 -11.11 -15.68 -4.41
C LEU A 29 -9.91 -15.59 -5.38
N PRO A 30 -10.15 -15.23 -6.65
CA PRO A 30 -9.05 -14.99 -7.59
C PRO A 30 -8.20 -13.78 -7.14
N PRO A 31 -6.89 -13.75 -7.46
CA PRO A 31 -5.98 -12.70 -6.96
C PRO A 31 -6.45 -11.27 -7.22
N GLY A 32 -7.04 -11.00 -8.38
CA GLY A 32 -7.59 -9.67 -8.69
C GLY A 32 -8.73 -9.24 -7.76
N ARG A 33 -9.58 -10.17 -7.33
CA ARG A 33 -10.67 -9.89 -6.38
C ARG A 33 -10.14 -9.78 -4.96
N GLN A 34 -9.17 -10.60 -4.57
CA GLN A 34 -8.45 -10.47 -3.31
C GLN A 34 -7.85 -9.07 -3.15
N HIS A 35 -7.11 -8.59 -4.18
CA HIS A 35 -6.53 -7.25 -4.18
C HIS A 35 -7.57 -6.15 -4.03
N ARG A 36 -8.66 -6.17 -4.83
CA ARG A 36 -9.73 -5.16 -4.72
C ARG A 36 -10.40 -5.17 -3.35
N MET A 37 -10.60 -6.36 -2.78
CA MET A 37 -11.21 -6.50 -1.46
C MET A 37 -10.30 -5.93 -0.36
N LEU A 38 -9.01 -6.29 -0.33
CA LEU A 38 -8.04 -5.69 0.61
C LEU A 38 -7.96 -4.18 0.47
N GLN A 39 -7.92 -3.69 -0.77
CA GLN A 39 -7.80 -2.26 -1.06
C GLN A 39 -9.01 -1.49 -0.54
N SER A 40 -10.21 -1.95 -0.89
CA SER A 40 -11.47 -1.33 -0.45
C SER A 40 -11.62 -1.39 1.06
N TRP A 41 -11.37 -2.55 1.66
CA TRP A 41 -11.49 -2.75 3.11
C TRP A 41 -10.50 -1.85 3.88
N SER A 42 -9.25 -1.74 3.40
CA SER A 42 -8.23 -0.86 4.00
C SER A 42 -8.59 0.62 3.87
N ARG A 43 -9.08 1.07 2.70
CA ARG A 43 -9.54 2.45 2.51
C ARG A 43 -10.68 2.82 3.45
N GLN A 44 -11.65 1.92 3.61
CA GLN A 44 -12.78 2.13 4.51
C GLN A 44 -12.33 2.19 5.98
N LEU A 45 -11.44 1.27 6.39
CA LEU A 45 -10.86 1.28 7.74
C LEU A 45 -10.18 2.62 8.04
N LEU A 46 -9.30 3.08 7.15
CA LEU A 46 -8.60 4.36 7.30
C LEU A 46 -9.57 5.54 7.33
N SER A 47 -10.61 5.54 6.48
CA SER A 47 -11.64 6.57 6.47
C SER A 47 -12.41 6.66 7.80
N ILE A 48 -12.79 5.51 8.40
CA ILE A 48 -13.42 5.46 9.74
C ILE A 48 -12.49 6.03 10.81
N LEU A 49 -11.20 5.70 10.69
CA LEU A 49 -10.13 6.20 11.54
C LEU A 49 -9.71 7.64 11.20
N GLY A 50 -10.39 8.32 10.26
CA GLY A 50 -10.11 9.71 9.94
C GLY A 50 -8.72 9.93 9.34
N VAL A 51 -8.17 8.89 8.70
CA VAL A 51 -6.87 8.88 8.05
C VAL A 51 -7.08 9.00 6.54
N GLY A 52 -6.67 10.11 5.95
CA GLY A 52 -6.59 10.25 4.49
C GLY A 52 -5.34 9.56 3.94
N VAL A 53 -5.35 9.16 2.68
CA VAL A 53 -4.19 8.54 2.02
C VAL A 53 -3.72 9.46 0.90
N ARG A 54 -2.46 9.88 0.98
CA ARG A 54 -1.77 10.69 -0.03
C ARG A 54 -0.64 9.86 -0.62
N VAL A 55 -0.49 9.91 -1.93
CA VAL A 55 0.46 9.07 -2.65
C VAL A 55 1.28 9.91 -3.60
N ASP A 56 2.59 9.67 -3.61
CA ASP A 56 3.54 10.25 -4.54
C ASP A 56 4.46 9.16 -5.10
N GLY A 57 4.96 9.36 -6.33
CA GLY A 57 5.95 8.49 -6.97
C GLY A 57 5.47 7.08 -7.34
N LEU A 58 4.15 6.87 -7.56
CA LEU A 58 3.59 5.54 -7.82
C LEU A 58 4.44 4.73 -8.82
N PRO A 59 4.84 3.49 -8.47
CA PRO A 59 5.68 2.65 -9.32
C PRO A 59 5.03 2.46 -10.68
N SER A 60 5.87 2.48 -11.72
CA SER A 60 5.40 2.41 -13.09
C SER A 60 4.76 1.05 -13.37
N ALA A 61 3.83 0.97 -14.33
CA ALA A 61 3.28 -0.32 -14.77
C ALA A 61 4.36 -1.28 -15.33
N ARG A 62 5.56 -0.77 -15.63
CA ARG A 62 6.71 -1.55 -16.11
C ARG A 62 7.49 -2.26 -14.99
N ASP A 63 7.26 -1.90 -13.73
CA ASP A 63 7.99 -2.45 -12.57
C ASP A 63 7.52 -3.87 -12.20
N GLY A 64 6.73 -4.50 -13.08
CA GLY A 64 6.12 -5.80 -12.86
C GLY A 64 5.04 -5.80 -11.78
N ASN A 65 4.29 -6.91 -11.73
CA ASN A 65 3.32 -7.11 -10.66
C ASN A 65 3.99 -7.69 -9.40
N ALA A 66 5.18 -8.29 -9.53
CA ALA A 66 5.93 -8.90 -8.43
C ALA A 66 7.07 -7.98 -7.98
N CYS A 67 7.08 -7.62 -6.71
CA CYS A 67 8.14 -6.81 -6.12
C CYS A 67 8.18 -7.00 -4.61
N LEU A 68 9.35 -6.73 -4.02
CA LEU A 68 9.49 -6.57 -2.58
C LEU A 68 9.37 -5.08 -2.25
N ILE A 69 8.35 -4.72 -1.48
CA ILE A 69 8.15 -3.36 -0.99
C ILE A 69 8.76 -3.27 0.40
N VAL A 70 9.62 -2.27 0.61
CA VAL A 70 10.22 -1.98 1.91
C VAL A 70 9.86 -0.58 2.34
N ALA A 71 9.43 -0.43 3.59
CA ALA A 71 9.03 0.87 4.12
C ALA A 71 9.57 1.08 5.53
N ASN A 72 9.73 2.34 5.94
CA ASN A 72 9.90 2.65 7.35
C ASN A 72 8.63 2.28 8.13
N HIS A 73 8.77 1.98 9.41
CA HIS A 73 7.65 1.55 10.25
C HIS A 73 7.34 2.57 11.34
N VAL A 74 6.14 3.13 11.31
CA VAL A 74 5.68 4.14 12.27
C VAL A 74 4.49 3.62 13.07
N SER A 75 3.60 2.85 12.42
CA SER A 75 2.33 2.47 13.01
C SER A 75 1.78 1.16 12.45
N TRP A 76 0.87 0.54 13.19
CA TRP A 76 0.03 -0.54 12.64
C TRP A 76 -0.84 -0.06 11.46
N LEU A 77 -1.08 1.26 11.35
CA LEU A 77 -1.77 1.87 10.21
C LEU A 77 -1.01 1.68 8.88
N ASP A 78 0.32 1.50 8.93
CA ASP A 78 1.19 1.41 7.75
C ASP A 78 0.74 0.30 6.79
N ILE A 79 0.34 -0.83 7.35
CA ILE A 79 -0.15 -2.00 6.61
C ILE A 79 -1.40 -1.65 5.80
N PHE A 80 -2.32 -0.92 6.42
CA PHE A 80 -3.58 -0.53 5.78
C PHE A 80 -3.36 0.61 4.79
N ALA A 81 -2.46 1.55 5.10
CA ALA A 81 -2.07 2.63 4.20
C ALA A 81 -1.46 2.08 2.91
N LEU A 82 -0.52 1.13 3.01
CA LEU A 82 0.06 0.42 1.87
C LEU A 82 -1.01 -0.40 1.12
N ASN A 83 -1.85 -1.18 1.81
CA ASN A 83 -2.89 -1.97 1.15
C ASN A 83 -3.95 -1.13 0.44
N ALA A 84 -4.24 0.09 0.92
CA ALA A 84 -5.15 1.02 0.26
C ALA A 84 -4.65 1.50 -1.12
N VAL A 85 -3.34 1.38 -1.37
CA VAL A 85 -2.68 1.81 -2.61
C VAL A 85 -2.22 0.59 -3.41
N ARG A 86 -1.35 -0.24 -2.83
CA ARG A 86 -0.74 -1.44 -3.42
C ARG A 86 -0.98 -2.65 -2.50
N PRO A 87 -2.12 -3.37 -2.66
CA PRO A 87 -2.38 -4.59 -1.91
C PRO A 87 -1.23 -5.59 -1.99
N SER A 88 -0.76 -6.07 -0.85
CA SER A 88 0.41 -6.93 -0.76
C SER A 88 0.32 -7.88 0.44
N ARG A 89 1.11 -8.96 0.40
CA ARG A 89 1.28 -9.86 1.54
C ARG A 89 2.27 -9.24 2.50
N PHE A 90 1.95 -9.20 3.79
CA PHE A 90 2.82 -8.62 4.80
C PHE A 90 3.63 -9.68 5.51
N VAL A 91 4.84 -9.29 5.91
CA VAL A 91 5.68 -10.05 6.83
C VAL A 91 5.42 -9.54 8.25
N ALA A 92 4.95 -10.40 9.15
CA ALA A 92 4.58 -10.05 10.52
C ALA A 92 5.35 -10.90 11.55
N LYS A 93 5.39 -10.42 12.79
CA LYS A 93 5.97 -11.16 13.92
C LYS A 93 5.11 -12.38 14.28
N SER A 94 5.77 -13.48 14.64
CA SER A 94 5.15 -14.75 15.04
C SER A 94 4.14 -14.62 16.17
N GLU A 95 4.35 -13.69 17.09
CA GLU A 95 3.53 -13.41 18.26
C GLU A 95 2.13 -12.97 17.84
N VAL A 96 2.02 -12.24 16.71
CA VAL A 96 0.74 -11.82 16.12
C VAL A 96 -0.08 -13.03 15.67
N ARG A 97 0.56 -14.14 15.30
CA ARG A 97 -0.12 -15.40 14.94
C ARG A 97 -0.91 -15.98 16.11
N GLY A 98 -0.43 -15.78 17.34
CA GLY A 98 -1.05 -16.29 18.56
C GLY A 98 -2.30 -15.51 18.98
N TRP A 99 -2.55 -14.34 18.39
CA TRP A 99 -3.71 -13.54 18.74
C TRP A 99 -4.97 -14.16 18.13
N PRO A 100 -6.03 -14.44 18.92
CA PRO A 100 -7.16 -15.26 18.45
C PRO A 100 -7.81 -14.74 17.18
N LEU A 101 -8.08 -13.42 17.15
CA LEU A 101 -8.75 -12.77 16.04
C LEU A 101 -7.78 -12.28 14.97
N ILE A 102 -6.78 -11.49 15.38
CA ILE A 102 -5.83 -10.86 14.45
C ILE A 102 -4.96 -11.94 13.78
N GLY A 103 -4.48 -12.92 14.54
CA GLY A 103 -3.73 -14.05 14.00
C GLY A 103 -4.56 -14.90 13.04
N TRP A 104 -5.85 -15.12 13.32
CA TRP A 104 -6.75 -15.80 12.39
C TRP A 104 -6.94 -15.04 11.08
N LEU A 105 -7.16 -13.72 11.13
CA LEU A 105 -7.26 -12.86 9.96
C LEU A 105 -5.97 -12.88 9.14
N CYS A 106 -4.82 -12.69 9.78
CA CYS A 106 -3.51 -12.71 9.13
C CYS A 106 -3.23 -14.05 8.41
N ARG A 107 -3.61 -15.19 9.01
CA ARG A 107 -3.50 -16.50 8.35
C ARG A 107 -4.38 -16.57 7.09
N ARG A 108 -5.62 -16.09 7.16
CA ARG A 108 -6.57 -16.08 6.04
C ARG A 108 -6.14 -15.15 4.90
N THR A 109 -5.58 -13.99 5.23
CA THR A 109 -5.10 -13.01 4.23
C THR A 109 -3.72 -13.36 3.66
N GLY A 110 -3.07 -14.38 4.23
CA GLY A 110 -1.80 -14.93 3.78
C GLY A 110 -0.60 -14.04 4.15
N THR A 111 -0.64 -13.49 5.36
CA THR A 111 0.51 -12.90 6.05
C THR A 111 1.59 -13.96 6.28
N ILE A 112 2.83 -13.59 6.01
CA ILE A 112 4.01 -14.42 6.25
C ILE A 112 4.52 -14.09 7.64
N PHE A 113 4.77 -15.09 8.49
CA PHE A 113 5.21 -14.83 9.87
C PHE A 113 6.71 -15.12 10.05
N ILE A 114 7.38 -14.26 10.82
CA ILE A 114 8.79 -14.38 11.22
C ILE A 114 8.89 -14.48 12.73
N ASP A 115 9.67 -15.44 13.22
CA ASP A 115 10.01 -15.57 14.64
C ASP A 115 11.13 -14.58 15.02
N ARG A 116 11.11 -14.13 16.29
CA ARG A 116 12.10 -13.19 16.83
C ARG A 116 13.54 -13.70 16.76
N ASP A 117 13.73 -15.02 16.82
CA ASP A 117 15.02 -15.69 16.56
C ASP A 117 15.31 -15.77 15.05
N LEU A 118 15.54 -14.59 14.47
CA LEU A 118 15.95 -14.39 13.07
C LEU A 118 17.09 -15.34 12.67
N ARG A 119 17.99 -15.71 13.58
CA ARG A 119 19.12 -16.59 13.24
C ARG A 119 18.73 -18.02 12.88
N ARG A 120 17.71 -18.60 13.54
CA ARG A 120 17.34 -20.01 13.30
C ARG A 120 16.32 -20.17 12.18
N ASN A 121 15.38 -19.22 12.04
CA ASN A 121 14.26 -19.36 11.10
C ASN A 121 14.26 -18.38 9.91
N ALA A 122 15.18 -17.39 9.83
CA ALA A 122 15.17 -16.43 8.72
C ALA A 122 15.37 -17.08 7.35
N ALA A 123 16.20 -18.13 7.23
CA ALA A 123 16.39 -18.82 5.95
C ALA A 123 15.09 -19.44 5.43
N THR A 124 14.29 -20.04 6.31
CA THR A 124 13.00 -20.64 5.94
C THR A 124 11.98 -19.58 5.55
N VAL A 125 11.92 -18.48 6.30
CA VAL A 125 11.00 -17.38 5.95
C VAL A 125 11.44 -16.71 4.65
N ASN A 126 12.73 -16.49 4.47
CA ASN A 126 13.27 -15.91 3.23
C ASN A 126 12.92 -16.75 2.01
N ARG A 127 13.06 -18.08 2.11
CA ARG A 127 12.60 -19.00 1.05
C ARG A 127 11.09 -18.89 0.80
N HIS A 128 10.29 -18.76 1.86
CA HIS A 128 8.85 -18.60 1.69
C HIS A 128 8.49 -17.27 1.01
N VAL A 129 9.16 -16.18 1.38
CA VAL A 129 8.99 -14.87 0.74
C VAL A 129 9.41 -14.94 -0.74
N ALA A 130 10.60 -15.49 -1.03
CA ALA A 130 11.10 -15.65 -2.40
C ALA A 130 10.10 -16.45 -3.26
N ALA A 131 9.59 -17.56 -2.73
CA ALA A 131 8.59 -18.38 -3.43
C ALA A 131 7.24 -17.67 -3.63
N GLN A 132 6.89 -16.65 -2.84
CA GLN A 132 5.71 -15.81 -3.12
C GLN A 132 6.01 -14.79 -4.24
N LEU A 133 7.20 -14.19 -4.21
CA LEU A 133 7.66 -13.23 -5.22
C LEU A 133 7.77 -13.90 -6.61
N GLU A 134 8.37 -15.09 -6.68
CA GLU A 134 8.46 -15.91 -7.90
C GLU A 134 7.09 -16.27 -8.49
N ARG A 135 6.07 -16.43 -7.65
CA ARG A 135 4.68 -16.67 -8.07
C ARG A 135 3.95 -15.41 -8.53
N GLY A 136 4.65 -14.29 -8.63
CA GLY A 136 4.08 -13.03 -9.09
C GLY A 136 3.44 -12.18 -7.98
N ALA A 137 3.63 -12.53 -6.71
CA ALA A 137 3.02 -11.78 -5.60
C ALA A 137 3.82 -10.52 -5.25
N ARG A 138 3.13 -9.56 -4.63
CA ARG A 138 3.75 -8.42 -3.95
C ARG A 138 3.91 -8.76 -2.48
N VAL A 139 5.11 -8.57 -1.96
CA VAL A 139 5.38 -8.74 -0.52
C VAL A 139 5.83 -7.40 0.03
N SER A 140 5.29 -7.01 1.18
CA SER A 140 5.67 -5.82 1.92
C SER A 140 6.26 -6.20 3.27
N LEU A 141 7.35 -5.53 3.66
CA LEU A 141 7.94 -5.69 4.98
C LEU A 141 8.55 -4.40 5.49
N PHE A 142 8.80 -4.39 6.80
CA PHE A 142 9.40 -3.29 7.53
C PHE A 142 10.78 -3.72 8.04
N PRO A 143 11.87 -3.36 7.35
CA PRO A 143 13.19 -3.91 7.63
C PRO A 143 13.82 -3.38 8.94
N GLU A 144 13.22 -2.38 9.59
CA GLU A 144 13.60 -1.90 10.93
C GLU A 144 13.33 -2.93 12.03
N GLY A 145 12.33 -3.82 11.84
CA GLY A 145 11.93 -4.83 12.83
C GLY A 145 11.17 -4.28 14.05
N THR A 146 11.06 -2.96 14.17
CA THR A 146 10.28 -2.23 15.18
C THR A 146 9.70 -0.96 14.57
N SER A 147 8.63 -0.44 15.17
CA SER A 147 8.07 0.87 14.84
C SER A 147 8.85 1.99 15.53
N THR A 148 8.86 3.17 14.91
CA THR A 148 9.50 4.41 15.39
C THR A 148 8.50 5.57 15.40
N ASP A 149 8.95 6.76 15.77
CA ASP A 149 8.11 7.96 15.73
C ASP A 149 7.88 8.49 14.30
N GLY A 150 8.58 7.95 13.29
CA GLY A 150 8.44 8.34 11.90
C GLY A 150 9.11 9.67 11.53
N ARG A 151 9.97 10.22 12.39
CA ARG A 151 10.79 11.42 12.08
C ARG A 151 12.06 11.09 11.31
N GLY A 152 12.49 9.84 11.37
CA GLY A 152 13.61 9.31 10.61
C GLY A 152 13.41 7.84 10.30
N VAL A 153 14.48 7.20 9.85
CA VAL A 153 14.50 5.78 9.54
C VAL A 153 15.66 5.10 10.25
N GLY A 154 15.37 3.99 10.94
CA GLY A 154 16.35 3.19 11.66
C GLY A 154 17.19 2.28 10.76
N HIS A 155 17.94 1.38 11.40
CA HIS A 155 18.76 0.38 10.72
C HIS A 155 17.90 -0.65 9.98
N PHE A 156 18.27 -0.96 8.73
CA PHE A 156 17.60 -1.99 7.94
C PHE A 156 18.31 -3.34 8.06
N HIS A 157 17.59 -4.35 8.54
CA HIS A 157 18.07 -5.72 8.62
C HIS A 157 18.19 -6.33 7.21
N SER A 158 19.40 -6.24 6.63
CA SER A 158 19.69 -6.73 5.26
C SER A 158 19.28 -8.19 5.00
N ALA A 159 19.19 -9.04 6.03
CA ALA A 159 18.72 -10.42 5.90
C ALA A 159 17.29 -10.50 5.32
N LEU A 160 16.43 -9.53 5.61
CA LEU A 160 15.04 -9.47 5.14
C LEU A 160 14.93 -9.08 3.65
N ILE A 161 16.01 -8.59 3.04
CA ILE A 161 16.04 -8.15 1.64
C ILE A 161 16.50 -9.26 0.70
N GLN A 162 17.23 -10.25 1.23
CA GLN A 162 17.71 -11.41 0.47
C GLN A 162 16.64 -12.05 -0.43
N PRO A 163 15.37 -12.22 -0.02
CA PRO A 163 14.35 -12.84 -0.86
C PRO A 163 14.09 -12.11 -2.18
N ALA A 164 14.28 -10.79 -2.25
CA ALA A 164 14.13 -10.05 -3.51
C ALA A 164 15.25 -10.37 -4.50
N ILE A 165 16.47 -10.57 -3.98
CA ILE A 165 17.63 -10.97 -4.78
C ILE A 165 17.43 -12.42 -5.26
N ASP A 166 17.05 -13.31 -4.35
CA ASP A 166 16.82 -14.73 -4.68
C ASP A 166 15.74 -14.89 -5.76
N ALA A 167 14.66 -14.11 -5.68
CA ALA A 167 13.56 -14.13 -6.66
C ALA A 167 13.83 -13.27 -7.91
N GLY A 168 14.93 -12.51 -7.98
CA GLY A 168 15.24 -11.62 -9.09
C GLY A 168 14.22 -10.51 -9.34
N VAL A 169 13.49 -10.07 -8.30
CA VAL A 169 12.48 -9.00 -8.41
C VAL A 169 13.03 -7.66 -7.93
N VAL A 170 12.46 -6.55 -8.39
CA VAL A 170 12.86 -5.22 -7.91
C VAL A 170 12.49 -4.99 -6.45
N LEU A 171 13.30 -4.18 -5.77
CA LEU A 171 13.00 -3.65 -4.44
C LEU A 171 12.40 -2.25 -4.56
N VAL A 172 11.25 -2.00 -3.94
CA VAL A 172 10.55 -0.70 -4.01
C VAL A 172 10.57 -0.05 -2.62
N PRO A 173 11.40 0.98 -2.39
CA PRO A 173 11.41 1.73 -1.14
C PRO A 173 10.20 2.66 -1.06
N VAL A 174 9.57 2.73 0.11
CA VAL A 174 8.42 3.60 0.37
C VAL A 174 8.63 4.36 1.68
N ALA A 175 8.61 5.68 1.62
CA ALA A 175 8.61 6.53 2.80
C ALA A 175 7.17 6.78 3.26
N LEU A 176 6.90 6.38 4.50
CA LEU A 176 5.64 6.57 5.22
C LEU A 176 5.75 7.73 6.20
N ARG A 177 4.86 8.71 6.05
CA ARG A 177 4.74 9.88 6.95
C ARG A 177 3.29 10.07 7.38
N TYR A 178 3.08 10.44 8.63
CA TYR A 178 1.77 10.86 9.11
C TYR A 178 1.79 12.34 9.42
N ARG A 179 0.90 13.10 8.78
CA ARG A 179 0.86 14.56 8.89
C ARG A 179 -0.56 15.07 9.06
N HIS A 180 -0.72 16.15 9.81
CA HIS A 180 -1.96 16.91 9.84
C HIS A 180 -2.15 17.71 8.55
N GLU A 181 -3.36 18.24 8.33
CA GLU A 181 -3.70 19.04 7.14
C GLU A 181 -2.84 20.31 7.03
N ASP A 182 -2.36 20.84 8.16
CA ASP A 182 -1.43 21.98 8.23
C ASP A 182 0.03 21.60 7.88
N GLY A 183 0.30 20.33 7.54
CA GLY A 183 1.61 19.82 7.21
C GLY A 183 2.45 19.39 8.41
N GLY A 184 1.97 19.63 9.65
CA GLY A 184 2.64 19.24 10.88
C GLY A 184 2.70 17.72 11.08
N HIS A 185 3.75 17.24 11.76
CA HIS A 185 3.88 15.82 12.09
C HIS A 185 2.75 15.34 13.02
N CYS A 186 2.25 14.11 12.81
CA CYS A 186 1.16 13.56 13.61
C CYS A 186 1.64 12.49 14.61
N ASP A 187 1.97 12.91 15.84
CA ASP A 187 2.41 12.00 16.90
C ASP A 187 1.32 10.98 17.30
N ALA A 188 0.05 11.26 17.01
CA ALA A 188 -1.07 10.37 17.29
C ALA A 188 -1.01 9.05 16.51
N ALA A 189 -0.32 9.01 15.37
CA ALA A 189 -0.13 7.81 14.57
C ALA A 189 0.98 6.90 15.11
N ALA A 190 2.02 7.47 15.74
CA ALA A 190 3.22 6.76 16.19
C ALA A 190 2.89 5.64 17.20
N TYR A 191 3.22 4.40 16.87
CA TYR A 191 3.02 3.24 17.73
C TYR A 191 4.35 2.84 18.38
N VAL A 192 4.73 3.51 19.46
CA VAL A 192 6.05 3.38 20.10
C VAL A 192 5.94 3.21 21.61
N GLY A 193 7.00 2.68 22.23
CA GLY A 193 7.07 2.45 23.68
C GLY A 193 6.05 1.43 24.18
N ASP A 194 5.50 1.66 25.36
CA ASP A 194 4.52 0.78 26.02
C ASP A 194 3.07 0.99 25.52
N MET A 195 2.91 1.65 24.37
CA MET A 195 1.59 1.92 23.79
C MET A 195 0.89 0.61 23.42
N THR A 196 -0.29 0.38 24.02
CA THR A 196 -1.14 -0.73 23.64
C THR A 196 -1.90 -0.44 22.35
N LEU A 197 -2.26 -1.48 21.59
CA LEU A 197 -3.05 -1.32 20.37
C LEU A 197 -4.39 -0.61 20.64
N SER A 198 -5.09 -0.97 21.72
CA SER A 198 -6.34 -0.33 22.13
C SER A 198 -6.13 1.14 22.51
N GLY A 199 -5.05 1.46 23.23
CA GLY A 199 -4.66 2.84 23.55
C GLY A 199 -4.40 3.68 22.29
N SER A 200 -3.68 3.13 21.32
CA SER A 200 -3.41 3.76 20.03
C SER A 200 -4.71 4.02 19.24
N ILE A 201 -5.58 3.01 19.13
CA ILE A 201 -6.90 3.13 18.49
C ILE A 201 -7.71 4.25 19.15
N TRP A 202 -7.77 4.27 20.48
CA TRP A 202 -8.53 5.27 21.21
C TRP A 202 -7.98 6.69 21.00
N ARG A 203 -6.64 6.84 20.99
CA ARG A 203 -5.97 8.10 20.68
C ARG A 203 -6.33 8.60 19.28
N ILE A 204 -6.34 7.73 18.27
CA ILE A 204 -6.72 8.06 16.88
C ILE A 204 -8.21 8.41 16.76
N LEU A 205 -9.09 7.66 17.44
CA LEU A 205 -10.54 7.91 17.42
C LEU A 205 -10.92 9.25 18.06
N ARG A 206 -10.17 9.69 19.07
CA ARG A 206 -10.34 11.00 19.73
C ARG A 206 -9.61 12.13 19.01
N GLY A 207 -8.56 11.80 18.27
CA GLY A 207 -7.75 12.75 17.52
C GLY A 207 -8.47 13.42 16.37
N ARG A 208 -7.84 14.49 15.88
CA ARG A 208 -8.21 15.18 14.63
C ARG A 208 -7.84 14.30 13.43
N ARG A 209 -8.40 14.61 12.26
CA ARG A 209 -8.01 13.94 11.00
C ARG A 209 -6.55 14.24 10.66
N PHE A 210 -5.92 13.28 9.98
CA PHE A 210 -4.55 13.38 9.48
C PHE A 210 -4.40 12.53 8.23
N ASP A 211 -3.33 12.72 7.49
CA ASP A 211 -3.02 12.04 6.24
C ASP A 211 -1.82 11.11 6.42
N ALA A 212 -1.94 9.89 5.89
CA ALA A 212 -0.84 8.96 5.64
C ALA A 212 -0.27 9.25 4.25
N TRP A 213 0.95 9.76 4.19
CA TRP A 213 1.69 10.06 2.97
C TRP A 213 2.60 8.88 2.63
N LEU A 214 2.40 8.32 1.44
CA LEU A 214 3.20 7.25 0.88
C LEU A 214 3.99 7.81 -0.31
N THR A 215 5.28 8.03 -0.12
CA THR A 215 6.17 8.42 -1.21
C THR A 215 6.95 7.21 -1.67
N PHE A 216 6.65 6.73 -2.88
CA PHE A 216 7.35 5.61 -3.50
C PHE A 216 8.61 6.14 -4.19
N ALA A 217 9.78 5.70 -3.72
CA ALA A 217 11.04 6.02 -4.34
C ALA A 217 11.24 5.16 -5.60
N PRO A 218 12.17 5.54 -6.50
CA PRO A 218 12.53 4.72 -7.65
C PRO A 218 12.87 3.28 -7.26
N ALA A 219 12.37 2.32 -8.04
CA ALA A 219 12.63 0.91 -7.81
C ALA A 219 14.13 0.60 -7.98
N LEU A 220 14.67 -0.20 -7.06
CA LEU A 220 16.06 -0.63 -7.06
C LEU A 220 16.16 -2.01 -7.71
N ALA A 221 17.06 -2.13 -8.70
CA ALA A 221 17.37 -3.41 -9.31
C ALA A 221 18.10 -4.32 -8.31
N THR A 222 17.79 -5.62 -8.34
CA THR A 222 18.44 -6.63 -7.49
C THR A 222 19.55 -7.39 -8.19
N ALA A 223 19.58 -7.38 -9.52
CA ALA A 223 20.57 -8.11 -10.31
C ALA A 223 21.98 -7.60 -10.02
N GLY A 224 22.88 -8.52 -9.63
CA GLY A 224 24.28 -8.19 -9.34
C GLY A 224 24.52 -7.50 -7.99
N GLU A 225 23.48 -7.23 -7.21
CA GLU A 225 23.58 -6.51 -5.94
C GLU A 225 23.73 -7.44 -4.73
N ASN A 226 24.39 -6.93 -3.69
CA ASN A 226 24.44 -7.59 -2.39
C ASN A 226 23.32 -7.07 -1.46
N ARG A 227 22.70 -7.95 -0.68
CA ARG A 227 21.67 -7.58 0.32
C ARG A 227 22.04 -6.40 1.23
N ARG A 228 23.32 -6.23 1.60
CA ARG A 228 23.78 -5.12 2.45
C ARG A 228 23.79 -3.80 1.69
N THR A 229 24.27 -3.81 0.45
CA THR A 229 24.28 -2.63 -0.43
C THR A 229 22.85 -2.19 -0.70
N LEU A 230 21.99 -3.13 -1.07
CA LEU A 230 20.59 -2.86 -1.37
C LEU A 230 19.80 -2.36 -0.13
N ALA A 231 20.11 -2.90 1.06
CA ALA A 231 19.54 -2.39 2.31
C ALA A 231 19.89 -0.93 2.57
N ARG A 232 21.16 -0.57 2.40
CA ARG A 232 21.63 0.81 2.59
C ARG A 232 21.02 1.73 1.54
N ALA A 233 20.97 1.32 0.27
CA ALA A 233 20.35 2.10 -0.80
C ALA A 233 18.87 2.36 -0.53
N ALA A 234 18.11 1.33 -0.10
CA ALA A 234 16.70 1.49 0.27
C ALA A 234 16.52 2.40 1.50
N GLN A 235 17.37 2.23 2.52
CA GLN A 235 17.35 3.09 3.71
C GLN A 235 17.64 4.55 3.35
N GLN A 236 18.64 4.81 2.50
CA GLN A 236 19.00 6.15 2.03
C GLN A 236 17.90 6.78 1.18
N ALA A 237 17.30 6.01 0.27
CA ALA A 237 16.16 6.48 -0.53
C ALA A 237 15.00 6.90 0.38
N ILE A 238 14.64 6.08 1.37
CA ILE A 238 13.58 6.42 2.33
C ILE A 238 13.97 7.63 3.18
N ALA A 239 15.21 7.70 3.69
CA ALA A 239 15.68 8.84 4.47
C ALA A 239 15.64 10.15 3.68
N HIS A 240 15.99 10.11 2.40
CA HIS A 240 15.91 11.25 1.49
C HIS A 240 14.47 11.74 1.35
N GLU A 241 13.53 10.83 1.06
CA GLU A 241 12.10 11.17 0.94
C GLU A 241 11.49 11.69 2.25
N LEU A 242 11.94 11.18 3.40
CA LEU A 242 11.49 11.66 4.71
C LEU A 242 11.96 13.10 4.99
N THR A 243 13.18 13.44 4.58
CA THR A 243 13.81 14.75 4.78
C THR A 243 13.28 15.81 3.81
N MET A 244 12.86 15.39 2.62
CA MET A 244 12.27 16.26 1.61
C MET A 244 10.99 16.92 2.15
N VAL A 245 10.99 18.25 2.20
CA VAL A 245 9.80 19.05 2.49
C VAL A 245 8.83 18.85 1.33
N ILE A 246 7.76 18.09 1.56
CA ILE A 246 6.63 18.09 0.64
C ILE A 246 6.09 19.53 0.63
N PRO A 247 6.05 20.22 -0.52
CA PRO A 247 5.40 21.52 -0.59
C PRO A 247 3.96 21.34 -0.12
N SER A 248 3.59 22.03 0.96
CA SER A 248 2.21 22.12 1.39
C SER A 248 1.38 22.54 0.18
N SER A 249 0.46 21.67 -0.26
CA SER A 249 -0.51 22.00 -1.31
C SER A 249 -1.47 23.05 -0.77
N SER A 250 -0.98 24.29 -0.74
CA SER A 250 -1.71 25.49 -0.39
C SER A 250 -1.12 26.64 -1.21
N ALA A 251 -1.32 26.57 -2.53
CA ALA A 251 -1.27 27.74 -3.40
C ALA A 251 -1.95 27.43 -4.75
N ALA A 252 -2.78 28.38 -5.19
CA ALA A 252 -3.47 28.46 -6.47
C ALA A 252 -4.72 27.57 -6.66
N THR A 253 -5.84 28.02 -6.08
CA THR A 253 -7.07 28.04 -6.88
C THR A 253 -6.85 29.09 -7.97
N PRO A 254 -6.89 28.77 -9.27
CA PRO A 254 -6.99 29.79 -10.29
C PRO A 254 -8.32 30.50 -10.04
N GLN A 255 -8.26 31.74 -9.55
CA GLN A 255 -9.43 32.60 -9.57
C GLN A 255 -9.74 32.87 -11.04
N THR A 256 -10.65 32.09 -11.61
CA THR A 256 -11.28 32.45 -12.87
C THR A 256 -11.98 33.79 -12.64
N PRO A 257 -11.66 34.86 -13.39
CA PRO A 257 -12.38 36.11 -13.25
C PRO A 257 -13.86 35.86 -13.54
N ARG A 258 -14.73 36.29 -12.61
CA ARG A 258 -16.18 36.20 -12.80
C ARG A 258 -16.54 36.95 -14.08
N PRO A 259 -17.28 36.34 -15.03
CA PRO A 259 -17.83 37.10 -16.12
C PRO A 259 -18.90 38.07 -15.58
N THR A 260 -18.76 39.33 -15.95
CA THR A 260 -19.73 40.41 -15.77
C THR A 260 -21.09 39.99 -16.33
N PRO A 261 -22.22 40.24 -15.64
CA PRO A 261 -23.53 39.80 -16.12
C PRO A 261 -23.97 40.66 -17.32
N THR A 262 -23.78 40.14 -18.53
CA THR A 262 -24.45 40.67 -19.71
C THR A 262 -25.92 40.25 -19.65
N ARG A 263 -26.79 41.25 -19.43
CA ARG A 263 -28.23 41.14 -19.67
C ARG A 263 -28.48 40.60 -21.08
N ARG A 264 -29.23 39.50 -21.22
CA ARG A 264 -30.43 39.45 -22.07
C ARG A 264 -31.18 38.11 -22.03
N ALA A 265 -32.49 38.29 -22.20
CA ALA A 265 -33.51 37.38 -22.72
C ALA A 265 -33.95 36.20 -21.85
N VAL A 266 -34.98 36.50 -21.07
CA VAL A 266 -36.12 35.63 -20.76
C VAL A 266 -36.50 34.77 -21.98
N CYS A 267 -36.49 33.45 -21.82
CA CYS A 267 -37.31 32.55 -22.63
C CYS A 267 -38.05 31.58 -21.71
N LEU A 268 -39.38 31.57 -21.85
CA LEU A 268 -40.33 30.88 -21.00
C LEU A 268 -40.27 29.35 -21.15
N ARG A 269 -40.43 28.68 -19.99
CA ARG A 269 -41.15 27.42 -19.71
C ARG A 269 -41.25 26.34 -20.80
N ALA A 270 -40.85 25.11 -20.41
CA ALA A 270 -41.75 23.95 -20.48
C ALA A 270 -41.32 22.88 -19.46
N HIS A 271 -42.29 22.43 -18.66
CA HIS A 271 -42.24 21.26 -17.79
C HIS A 271 -42.49 19.98 -18.60
N CYS A 272 -41.72 18.93 -18.32
CA CYS A 272 -42.01 17.48 -18.45
C CYS A 272 -40.63 16.79 -18.50
N GLY A 273 -40.33 15.66 -17.87
CA GLY A 273 -41.10 14.70 -17.10
C GLY A 273 -40.10 13.64 -16.59
N VAL A 274 -40.53 12.94 -15.56
CA VAL A 274 -39.84 11.82 -14.91
C VAL A 274 -39.65 10.64 -15.87
N ALA A 275 -38.44 10.08 -16.00
CA ALA A 275 -38.20 8.63 -16.12
C ALA A 275 -36.72 8.25 -16.39
N ALA A 276 -36.22 7.34 -15.53
CA ALA A 276 -35.31 6.21 -15.76
C ALA A 276 -34.44 6.11 -17.03
N CYS A 277 -33.13 5.83 -16.84
CA CYS A 277 -32.34 4.97 -17.73
C CYS A 277 -31.06 4.52 -16.97
N LEU A 278 -31.02 3.37 -16.30
CA LEU A 278 -30.63 2.06 -16.85
C LEU A 278 -29.37 2.09 -17.73
N TRP A 279 -28.28 1.59 -17.13
CA TRP A 279 -27.26 0.72 -17.72
C TRP A 279 -27.21 0.63 -19.25
N ARG A 280 -26.13 1.15 -19.85
CA ARG A 280 -25.59 0.64 -21.12
C ARG A 280 -24.10 0.37 -20.98
N MET A 281 -23.79 -0.92 -20.87
CA MET A 281 -22.54 -1.48 -21.35
C MET A 281 -22.53 -1.40 -22.87
N THR A 282 -21.45 -0.87 -23.45
CA THR A 282 -21.13 -1.06 -24.87
C THR A 282 -19.66 -1.48 -24.96
N PRO A 283 -19.33 -2.57 -25.66
CA PRO A 283 -17.98 -3.09 -25.73
C PRO A 283 -17.19 -2.39 -26.84
N LEU A 284 -15.97 -1.92 -26.54
CA LEU A 284 -15.05 -1.47 -27.57
C LEU A 284 -14.37 -2.68 -28.22
N ARG A 285 -14.67 -2.83 -29.52
CA ARG A 285 -14.11 -3.79 -30.46
C ARG A 285 -12.60 -3.59 -30.62
N SER A 286 -11.89 -4.72 -30.69
CA SER A 286 -10.52 -4.86 -31.18
C SER A 286 -10.42 -4.62 -32.68
N PRO A 287 -9.32 -4.07 -33.21
CA PRO A 287 -8.91 -4.29 -34.59
C PRO A 287 -7.97 -5.51 -34.69
N ARG A 288 -8.20 -6.30 -35.73
CA ARG A 288 -7.53 -7.56 -36.06
C ARG A 288 -6.09 -7.34 -36.54
N LEU A 289 -5.29 -8.38 -36.28
CA LEU A 289 -3.99 -8.68 -36.89
C LEU A 289 -4.02 -8.56 -38.42
N ALA A 290 -2.96 -7.98 -38.98
CA ALA A 290 -2.48 -8.27 -40.33
C ALA A 290 -1.25 -9.19 -40.22
N LEU A 291 -1.36 -10.37 -40.82
CA LEU A 291 -0.29 -11.34 -41.03
C LEU A 291 0.32 -11.12 -42.41
N HIS A 292 1.66 -11.11 -42.52
CA HIS A 292 2.41 -11.57 -43.69
C HIS A 292 3.89 -11.84 -43.30
N PRO A 293 4.66 -12.66 -44.05
CA PRO A 293 5.11 -13.95 -43.52
C PRO A 293 6.64 -14.15 -43.52
N ALA A 294 7.04 -15.18 -42.77
CA ALA A 294 8.14 -16.12 -43.00
C ALA A 294 9.49 -15.58 -43.54
N GLY A 295 10.45 -15.41 -42.64
CA GLY A 295 11.88 -15.39 -42.94
C GLY A 295 12.63 -16.42 -42.09
N LYS A 296 12.86 -17.61 -42.66
CA LYS A 296 13.76 -18.64 -42.12
C LYS A 296 15.19 -18.07 -42.04
N ARG A 297 15.82 -18.08 -40.86
CA ARG A 297 17.28 -18.08 -40.75
C ARG A 297 17.72 -19.17 -39.79
N ARG A 298 18.32 -20.21 -40.38
CA ARG A 298 19.12 -21.26 -39.72
C ARG A 298 20.33 -20.60 -39.07
N TRP A 299 20.57 -20.93 -37.80
CA TRP A 299 21.88 -20.83 -37.19
C TRP A 299 22.27 -22.25 -36.75
N ALA A 300 23.10 -22.90 -37.55
CA ALA A 300 23.86 -24.07 -37.16
C ALA A 300 25.32 -23.62 -37.09
N GLY A 301 25.80 -23.39 -35.86
CA GLY A 301 27.21 -23.17 -35.58
C GLY A 301 27.93 -24.51 -35.62
N ASN A 302 28.89 -24.62 -36.52
CA ASN A 302 29.85 -25.70 -36.62
C ASN A 302 31.01 -25.45 -35.66
N LEU A 303 31.54 -26.57 -35.13
CA LEU A 303 32.92 -26.80 -34.66
C LEU A 303 33.55 -25.81 -33.66
N LEU A 304 33.93 -26.34 -32.50
CA LEU A 304 35.33 -26.38 -32.02
C LEU A 304 35.41 -27.26 -30.76
N LYS A 305 36.23 -28.31 -30.84
CA LYS A 305 36.97 -29.05 -29.79
C LYS A 305 36.27 -29.44 -28.49
#